data_AF-A0A916S6S6-F1
#
_entry.id   AF-A0A916S6S6-F1
#
_cell.length_a   1.000
_cell.length_b   1.000
_cell.length_c   1.000
_cell.angle_alpha   90.00
_cell.angle_beta   90.00
_cell.angle_gamma   90.00
#
_symmetry.space_group_name_H-M   'P 1'
#
loop_
_entity.id
_entity.type
_entity.pdbx_description
1 polymer ?
#
loop_
_entity_poly.entity_id
_entity_poly.type
_entity_poly.pdbx_seq_one_letter_code
_entity_poly.pdbx_strand_id
1 'polypeptide(L)'
;MSKINPEKITVKFRDGVIACDPIMPRLYTLTHSDMTGDLFLTIGKHYAWDKVSSMRDKVLTEWRRNGNSLYFFVSVHVDGGEHEFHLSEKRSEIFRRELPLALTAIR
;
A
#
# COMPACT_ATOMS: atom_id res chain seq x y z
N MET A 1 -10.03 -1.73 18.19
CA MET A 1 -9.34 -1.68 16.89
C MET A 1 -8.08 -2.51 17.00
N SER A 2 -7.92 -3.50 16.13
CA SER A 2 -6.70 -4.30 16.01
C SER A 2 -5.52 -3.36 15.74
N LYS A 3 -4.38 -3.56 16.41
CA LYS A 3 -3.14 -2.82 16.10
C LYS A 3 -2.25 -3.73 15.26
N ILE A 4 -1.62 -3.19 14.22
CA ILE A 4 -0.57 -3.91 13.50
C ILE A 4 0.61 -4.13 14.46
N ASN A 5 1.13 -5.36 14.51
CA ASN A 5 2.37 -5.65 15.22
C ASN A 5 3.53 -5.02 14.44
N PRO A 6 4.29 -4.06 15.00
CA PRO A 6 5.42 -3.44 14.32
C PRO A 6 6.50 -4.44 13.87
N GLU A 7 6.66 -5.55 14.60
CA GLU A 7 7.64 -6.60 14.27
C GLU A 7 7.30 -7.36 12.99
N LYS A 8 6.03 -7.30 12.54
CA LYS A 8 5.59 -7.89 11.28
C LYS A 8 5.73 -6.95 10.08
N ILE A 9 6.26 -5.75 10.27
CA ILE A 9 6.44 -4.76 9.21
C ILE A 9 7.90 -4.79 8.76
N THR A 10 8.13 -5.18 7.51
CA THR A 10 9.44 -5.08 6.87
C THR A 10 9.45 -3.91 5.90
N VAL A 11 10.35 -2.94 6.11
CA VAL A 11 10.54 -1.79 5.23
C VAL A 11 11.74 -2.02 4.31
N LYS A 12 11.58 -1.79 3.01
CA LYS A 12 12.64 -1.88 2.01
C LYS A 12 12.71 -0.59 1.20
N PHE A 13 13.91 -0.08 1.02
CA PHE A 13 14.18 1.05 0.16
C PHE A 13 14.77 0.59 -1.17
N ARG A 14 14.48 1.30 -2.26
CA ARG A 14 14.97 1.00 -3.61
C ARG A 14 15.14 2.26 -4.45
N ASP A 15 15.63 2.11 -5.67
CA ASP A 15 15.85 3.20 -6.64
C ASP A 15 16.77 4.33 -6.12
N GLY A 16 17.70 3.95 -5.23
CA GLY A 16 18.62 4.89 -4.57
C GLY A 16 17.94 5.77 -3.51
N VAL A 17 16.68 5.51 -3.16
CA VAL A 17 16.01 6.18 -2.03
C VAL A 17 16.61 5.67 -0.73
N ILE A 18 16.86 6.56 0.21
CA ILE A 18 17.28 6.23 1.58
C ILE A 18 16.30 6.80 2.61
N ALA A 19 16.38 6.32 3.85
CA ALA A 19 15.48 6.75 4.91
C ALA A 19 15.45 8.27 5.13
N CYS A 20 16.59 8.95 4.93
CA CYS A 20 16.76 10.39 5.15
C CYS A 20 16.39 11.29 3.96
N ASP A 21 16.01 10.73 2.81
CA ASP A 21 15.63 11.55 1.65
C ASP A 21 14.35 12.38 1.89
N PRO A 22 14.08 13.40 1.07
CA PRO A 22 12.77 14.06 1.09
C PRO A 22 11.61 13.08 0.89
N ILE A 23 10.46 13.39 1.50
CA ILE A 23 9.23 12.57 1.43
C ILE A 23 8.67 12.54 -0.01
N MET A 24 8.84 13.61 -0.77
CA MET A 24 8.51 13.64 -2.20
C MET A 24 9.79 13.51 -3.03
N PRO A 25 9.80 12.72 -4.13
CA PRO A 25 8.67 12.04 -4.77
C PRO A 25 8.56 10.54 -4.38
N ARG A 26 8.61 10.20 -3.09
CA ARG A 26 8.56 8.79 -2.68
C ARG A 26 7.21 8.18 -3.04
N LEU A 27 7.28 7.01 -3.66
CA LEU A 27 6.16 6.11 -3.88
C LEU A 27 6.28 4.94 -2.90
N TYR A 28 5.15 4.58 -2.30
CA TYR A 28 5.06 3.52 -1.32
C TYR A 28 4.20 2.40 -1.90
N THR A 29 4.68 1.18 -1.79
CA THR A 29 3.94 -0.03 -2.16
C THR A 29 3.88 -0.92 -0.93
N LEU A 30 2.70 -1.02 -0.32
CA LEU A 30 2.44 -1.91 0.79
C LEU A 30 1.80 -3.20 0.27
N THR A 31 2.41 -4.33 0.58
CA THR A 31 1.88 -5.66 0.27
C THR A 31 1.72 -6.50 1.53
N HIS A 32 0.79 -7.45 1.50
CA HIS A 32 0.50 -8.37 2.58
C HIS A 32 0.82 -9.81 2.18
N SER A 33 1.27 -10.62 3.14
CA SER A 33 1.40 -12.07 3.01
C SER A 33 0.21 -12.76 3.67
N ASP A 34 -0.67 -13.39 2.88
CA ASP A 34 -1.83 -14.12 3.42
C ASP A 34 -1.43 -15.33 4.29
N MET A 35 -0.23 -15.87 4.07
CA MET A 35 0.27 -17.03 4.80
C MET A 35 0.79 -16.66 6.20
N THR A 36 1.51 -15.55 6.33
CA THR A 36 2.20 -15.17 7.59
C THR A 36 1.56 -13.98 8.30
N GLY A 37 0.73 -13.22 7.60
CA GLY A 37 0.20 -11.93 8.05
C GLY A 37 1.24 -10.82 8.07
N ASP A 38 2.39 -11.00 7.43
CA ASP A 38 3.45 -9.99 7.40
C ASP A 38 3.14 -8.90 6.38
N LEU A 39 3.61 -7.69 6.69
CA LEU A 39 3.47 -6.51 5.86
C LEU A 39 4.82 -6.07 5.32
N PHE A 40 4.87 -5.80 4.02
CA PHE A 40 6.08 -5.36 3.36
C PHE A 40 5.84 -3.98 2.74
N LEU A 41 6.54 -2.98 3.25
CA LEU A 41 6.50 -1.62 2.74
C LEU A 41 7.73 -1.37 1.86
N THR A 42 7.52 -1.20 0.57
CA THR A 42 8.58 -0.82 -0.37
C THR A 42 8.50 0.66 -0.69
N ILE A 43 9.59 1.39 -0.48
CA ILE A 43 9.70 2.84 -0.70
C ILE A 43 10.71 3.07 -1.82
N GLY A 44 10.28 3.75 -2.89
CA GLY A 44 11.13 3.98 -4.07
C GLY A 44 10.68 5.18 -4.89
N LYS A 45 11.28 5.34 -6.07
CA LYS A 45 10.88 6.35 -7.08
C LYS A 45 9.79 5.82 -8.01
N HIS A 46 9.65 4.50 -8.08
CA HIS A 46 8.62 3.79 -8.83
C HIS A 46 7.79 2.90 -7.88
N TYR A 47 6.56 2.54 -8.25
CA TYR A 47 5.78 1.51 -7.54
C TYR A 47 6.35 0.11 -7.77
N ALA A 48 6.28 -0.75 -6.74
CA ALA A 48 6.87 -2.09 -6.76
C ALA A 48 6.03 -3.09 -7.53
N TRP A 49 5.91 -2.84 -8.84
CA TRP A 49 5.16 -3.68 -9.77
C TRP A 49 5.70 -5.12 -9.84
N ASP A 50 6.99 -5.31 -9.55
CA ASP A 50 7.64 -6.61 -9.43
C ASP A 50 7.21 -7.41 -8.19
N LYS A 51 6.59 -6.76 -7.21
CA LYS A 51 6.06 -7.40 -5.98
C LYS A 51 4.56 -7.66 -6.05
N VAL A 52 3.99 -7.58 -7.24
CA VAL A 52 2.55 -7.75 -7.45
C VAL A 52 2.21 -9.24 -7.51
N SER A 53 1.43 -9.69 -6.55
CA SER A 53 0.79 -11.01 -6.62
C SER A 53 -0.36 -11.00 -7.63
N SER A 54 -0.79 -12.19 -8.06
CA SER A 54 -1.97 -12.38 -8.90
C SER A 54 -3.23 -11.79 -8.30
N MET A 55 -3.37 -11.80 -6.97
CA MET A 55 -4.50 -11.21 -6.25
C MET A 55 -4.47 -9.68 -6.21
N ARG A 56 -3.30 -9.06 -6.39
CA ARG A 56 -3.11 -7.60 -6.46
C ARG A 56 -3.55 -6.84 -5.20
N ASP A 57 -3.50 -7.47 -4.03
CA ASP A 57 -3.86 -6.85 -2.74
C ASP A 57 -2.78 -5.91 -2.21
N LYS A 58 -2.49 -4.87 -2.98
CA LYS A 58 -1.49 -3.85 -2.68
C LYS A 58 -2.17 -2.51 -2.42
N VAL A 59 -1.57 -1.77 -1.51
CA VAL A 59 -1.88 -0.36 -1.29
C VAL A 59 -0.75 0.45 -1.91
N LEU A 60 -1.09 1.22 -2.94
CA LEU A 60 -0.18 2.14 -3.62
C LEU A 60 -0.42 3.52 -3.06
N THR A 61 0.63 4.17 -2.55
CA THR A 61 0.47 5.51 -2.00
C THR A 61 1.61 6.44 -2.37
N GLU A 62 1.31 7.73 -2.33
CA GLU A 62 2.26 8.79 -2.60
C GLU A 62 1.79 10.09 -1.97
N TRP A 63 2.74 10.97 -1.63
CA TRP A 63 2.40 12.35 -1.27
C TRP A 63 2.26 13.17 -2.54
N ARG A 64 1.10 13.80 -2.70
CA ARG A 64 0.79 14.71 -3.81
C ARG A 64 0.54 16.12 -3.29
N ARG A 65 0.76 17.09 -4.17
CA ARG A 65 0.49 18.50 -3.89
C ARG A 65 -0.71 18.96 -4.74
N ASN A 66 -1.63 19.69 -4.10
CA ASN A 66 -2.68 20.45 -4.77
C ASN A 66 -2.63 21.90 -4.27
N GLY A 67 -2.08 22.81 -5.09
CA GLY A 67 -1.76 24.17 -4.67
C GLY A 67 -0.76 24.19 -3.50
N ASN A 68 -1.14 24.80 -2.38
CA ASN A 68 -0.34 24.85 -1.16
C ASN A 68 -0.58 23.65 -0.21
N SER A 69 -1.54 22.78 -0.53
CA SER A 69 -1.90 21.65 0.32
C SER A 69 -1.18 20.38 -0.12
N LEU A 70 -0.68 19.63 0.85
CA LEU A 70 -0.16 18.29 0.66
C LEU A 70 -1.24 17.28 1.09
N TYR A 71 -1.43 16.23 0.30
CA TYR A 71 -2.34 15.14 0.64
C TYR A 71 -1.69 13.79 0.33
N PHE A 72 -2.04 12.81 1.14
CA PHE A 72 -1.56 11.45 0.94
C PHE A 72 -2.55 10.72 0.04
N PHE A 73 -2.15 10.51 -1.21
CA PHE A 73 -2.98 9.83 -2.19
C PHE A 73 -2.82 8.32 -2.01
N VAL A 74 -3.94 7.61 -1.91
CA VAL A 74 -4.01 6.17 -1.67
C VAL A 74 -4.83 5.54 -2.78
N SER A 75 -4.28 4.51 -3.41
CA SER A 75 -4.91 3.76 -4.48
C SER A 75 -4.81 2.26 -4.20
N VAL A 76 -5.91 1.56 -4.39
CA VAL A 76 -6.02 0.10 -4.33
C VAL A 76 -6.68 -0.39 -5.60
N HIS A 77 -6.30 -1.57 -6.05
CA HIS A 77 -6.95 -2.22 -7.18
C HIS A 77 -7.93 -3.26 -6.64
N VAL A 78 -9.22 -3.02 -6.84
CA VAL A 78 -10.29 -3.92 -6.37
C VAL A 78 -10.59 -4.98 -7.42
N ASP A 79 -10.80 -4.55 -8.67
CA ASP A 79 -11.16 -5.40 -9.79
C ASP A 79 -10.90 -4.65 -11.11
N GLY A 80 -10.52 -5.40 -12.15
CA GLY A 80 -10.37 -4.96 -13.54
C GLY A 80 -11.33 -5.67 -14.49
N GLY A 81 -12.35 -6.34 -13.96
CA GLY A 81 -13.28 -7.21 -14.70
C GLY A 81 -12.89 -8.68 -14.67
N GLU A 82 -11.97 -9.06 -13.77
CA GLU A 82 -11.52 -10.45 -13.63
C GLU A 82 -12.42 -11.28 -12.71
N HIS A 83 -13.33 -10.63 -11.96
CA HIS A 83 -14.19 -11.28 -10.97
C HIS A 83 -15.68 -11.05 -11.25
N GLU A 84 -16.52 -11.95 -10.72
CA GLU A 84 -17.96 -11.73 -10.65
C GLU A 84 -18.29 -10.54 -9.74
N PHE A 85 -19.37 -9.82 -10.05
CA PHE A 85 -19.78 -8.59 -9.37
C PHE A 85 -19.80 -8.72 -7.83
N HIS A 86 -20.36 -9.81 -7.30
CA HIS A 86 -20.45 -10.02 -5.85
C HIS A 86 -19.07 -10.17 -5.18
N LEU A 87 -18.10 -10.77 -5.87
CA LEU A 87 -16.73 -10.89 -5.36
C LEU A 87 -16.04 -9.53 -5.34
N SER A 88 -16.19 -8.72 -6.40
CA SER A 88 -15.63 -7.36 -6.47
C SER A 88 -16.21 -6.45 -5.39
N GLU A 89 -17.51 -6.55 -5.13
CA GLU A 89 -18.18 -5.81 -4.05
C GLU A 89 -17.59 -6.18 -2.67
N LYS A 90 -17.49 -7.49 -2.38
CA LYS A 90 -16.91 -7.99 -1.13
C LYS A 90 -15.46 -7.54 -0.94
N ARG A 91 -14.64 -7.59 -2.00
CA ARG A 91 -13.26 -7.07 -1.95
C ARG A 91 -13.23 -5.58 -1.66
N SER A 92 -14.12 -4.80 -2.28
CA SER A 92 -14.25 -3.37 -2.05
C SER A 92 -14.61 -3.05 -0.59
N GLU A 93 -15.52 -3.83 0.01
CA GLU A 93 -15.88 -3.73 1.42
C GLU A 93 -14.69 -4.01 2.34
N ILE A 94 -13.97 -5.11 2.09
CA ILE A 94 -12.78 -5.50 2.86
C ILE A 94 -11.73 -4.39 2.80
N PHE A 95 -11.43 -3.85 1.61
CA PHE A 95 -10.49 -2.73 1.51
C PHE A 95 -10.95 -1.51 2.31
N ARG A 96 -12.22 -1.09 2.20
CA ARG A 96 -12.70 0.06 2.98
C ARG A 96 -12.58 -0.16 4.49
N ARG A 97 -12.77 -1.38 4.96
CA ARG A 97 -12.68 -1.75 6.38
C ARG A 97 -11.23 -1.81 6.87
N GLU A 98 -10.34 -2.45 6.12
CA GLU A 98 -8.97 -2.75 6.57
C GLU A 98 -7.95 -1.68 6.19
N LEU A 99 -8.22 -0.86 5.16
CA LEU A 99 -7.29 0.16 4.67
C LEU A 99 -6.83 1.15 5.76
N PRO A 100 -7.69 1.67 6.65
CA PRO A 100 -7.23 2.54 7.74
C PRO A 100 -6.16 1.88 8.61
N LEU A 101 -6.29 0.58 8.88
CA LEU A 101 -5.30 -0.16 9.64
C LEU A 101 -4.01 -0.31 8.84
N ALA A 102 -4.10 -0.73 7.57
CA ALA A 102 -2.95 -0.89 6.68
C ALA A 102 -2.11 0.40 6.55
N LEU A 103 -2.77 1.57 6.49
CA LEU A 103 -2.09 2.86 6.40
C LEU A 103 -1.26 3.19 7.66
N THR A 104 -1.57 2.62 8.82
CA THR A 104 -0.74 2.80 10.04
C THR A 104 0.64 2.14 9.93
N ALA A 105 0.85 1.25 8.95
CA ALA A 105 2.16 0.67 8.65
C ALA A 105 3.08 1.63 7.89
N ILE A 106 2.53 2.70 7.30
CA ILE A 106 3.32 3.70 6.58
C ILE A 106 3.66 4.82 7.57
N ARG A 107 4.94 4.92 7.93
CA ARG A 107 5.49 5.88 8.89
C ARG A 107 6.41 6.88 8.21
#